data_AF-G8ZQX2-F1
#
_entry.id   AF-G8ZQX2-F1
#
_cell.length_a   1.000
_cell.length_b   1.000
_cell.length_c   1.000
_cell.angle_alpha   90.00
_cell.angle_beta   90.00
_cell.angle_gamma   90.00
#
_symmetry.space_group_name_H-M   'P 1'
#
loop_
_entity.id
_entity.type
_entity.pdbx_description
1 polymer ?
#
loop_
_entity_poly.entity_id
_entity_poly.type
_entity_poly.pdbx_seq_one_letter_code
_entity_poly.pdbx_strand_id
1 'polypeptide(L)'
;MKMKLLGTSMALIASVAHIVNAHATEKSDDTKLNQAMSLPDLISSTKVPKSWTAGDSSVLEEGRIILTPQRGTKGSLWQKENYKLEDSFTLEWTFRSVNYEGKSEGGLSFWFLSSNSRSDFKDETFYNGPSKFDGLQLLVDNNGPLSSTMRAQLNDGGEPFTKQNVYDRSLASCLMGYQDSSVPSTLRLTYDRSENNLLKLQINNKICFQTRKVQFPAGEYRIGVTAENANTPESFEILKMELYNGPIEDSYIPNVNEMGQPRVLTKVIDKETGQERLLEKEAYDIENDKISNYELYKKLDRVEGKILANDINALGAQITQLQKTQEELLKYISQVSQGTSVSKGKSGDAIDEDRSKYGDFISMNEKLEKMLIEQERAREAAKLATHSGPHIDDIASKLALWLLPLIFIMLVMAYYTFKIRQEIVKTKLL
;
A
#
# COMPACT_ATOMS: atom_id res chain seq x y z
N MET A 1 94.48 -12.05 -13.08
CA MET A 1 93.41 -11.98 -14.10
C MET A 1 92.44 -10.89 -13.66
N LYS A 2 92.26 -9.86 -14.51
CA LYS A 2 91.34 -8.70 -14.41
C LYS A 2 89.89 -9.13 -14.04
N MET A 3 88.93 -8.34 -13.54
CA MET A 3 88.78 -6.98 -13.00
C MET A 3 87.24 -6.75 -12.85
N LYS A 4 86.73 -6.31 -11.68
CA LYS A 4 85.49 -5.51 -11.42
C LYS A 4 84.13 -6.06 -11.98
N LEU A 5 82.90 -5.68 -11.62
CA LEU A 5 82.27 -4.67 -10.76
C LEU A 5 80.81 -5.12 -10.49
N LEU A 6 80.21 -4.52 -9.45
CA LEU A 6 78.79 -4.37 -9.09
C LEU A 6 77.72 -4.38 -10.20
N GLY A 7 76.51 -4.79 -9.77
CA GLY A 7 75.20 -4.37 -10.29
C GLY A 7 74.30 -5.59 -10.57
N THR A 8 73.05 -5.72 -10.11
CA THR A 8 72.03 -4.71 -9.80
C THR A 8 70.89 -5.38 -9.03
N SER A 9 70.25 -4.60 -8.16
CA SER A 9 68.95 -4.88 -7.51
C SER A 9 67.90 -5.36 -8.51
N MET A 10 67.12 -6.38 -8.11
CA MET A 10 65.79 -6.59 -8.67
C MET A 10 64.81 -6.71 -7.51
N ALA A 11 64.03 -5.64 -7.34
CA ALA A 11 62.97 -5.52 -6.36
C ALA A 11 61.87 -6.56 -6.66
N LEU A 12 61.54 -7.36 -5.66
CA LEU A 12 60.41 -8.27 -5.67
C LEU A 12 59.14 -7.43 -5.43
N ILE A 13 58.50 -6.97 -6.50
CA ILE A 13 57.17 -6.37 -6.43
C ILE A 13 56.18 -7.52 -6.21
N ALA A 14 55.73 -7.69 -4.96
CA ALA A 14 54.60 -8.53 -4.63
C ALA A 14 53.32 -7.84 -5.15
N SER A 15 52.87 -8.23 -6.33
CA SER A 15 51.52 -7.92 -6.81
C SER A 15 50.52 -8.72 -5.97
N VAL A 16 49.87 -8.04 -5.03
CA VAL A 16 48.64 -8.49 -4.40
C VAL A 16 47.57 -8.51 -5.50
N ALA A 17 47.40 -9.67 -6.13
CA ALA A 17 46.22 -9.95 -6.94
C ALA A 17 45.04 -10.04 -5.97
N HIS A 18 44.35 -8.91 -5.77
CA HIS A 18 42.98 -8.93 -5.29
C HIS A 18 42.16 -9.69 -6.34
N ILE A 19 41.96 -10.98 -6.09
CA ILE A 19 40.89 -11.75 -6.69
C ILE A 19 39.62 -11.08 -6.19
N VAL A 20 39.10 -10.15 -6.98
CA VAL A 20 37.71 -9.73 -6.91
C VAL A 20 36.92 -10.97 -7.33
N ASN A 21 36.62 -11.83 -6.36
CA ASN A 21 35.48 -12.72 -6.49
C ASN A 21 34.27 -11.80 -6.58
N ALA A 22 33.90 -11.44 -7.81
CA ALA A 22 32.53 -11.16 -8.13
C ALA A 22 31.79 -12.45 -7.79
N HIS A 23 31.33 -12.56 -6.53
CA HIS A 23 30.21 -13.42 -6.23
C HIS A 23 29.08 -12.89 -7.10
N ALA A 24 28.87 -13.53 -8.25
CA ALA A 24 27.54 -13.61 -8.80
C ALA A 24 26.72 -14.21 -7.67
N THR A 25 25.96 -13.37 -6.97
CA THR A 25 24.77 -13.85 -6.28
C THR A 25 23.98 -14.53 -7.38
N GLU A 26 24.05 -15.86 -7.44
CA GLU A 26 22.97 -16.64 -8.05
C GLU A 26 21.70 -16.04 -7.46
N LYS A 27 20.88 -15.41 -8.31
CA LYS A 27 19.65 -14.80 -7.83
C LYS A 27 18.89 -15.92 -7.13
N SER A 28 18.71 -15.79 -5.82
CA SER A 28 18.07 -16.82 -4.99
C SER A 28 16.71 -17.22 -5.57
N ASP A 29 16.08 -16.35 -6.33
CA ASP A 29 14.78 -16.54 -6.96
C ASP A 29 14.81 -17.47 -8.18
N ASP A 30 15.92 -17.61 -8.90
CA ASP A 30 16.02 -18.53 -10.05
C ASP A 30 15.86 -20.00 -9.59
N THR A 31 16.29 -20.30 -8.37
CA THR A 31 16.10 -21.63 -7.75
C THR A 31 14.64 -21.92 -7.40
N LYS A 32 13.81 -20.87 -7.24
CA LYS A 32 12.38 -20.99 -6.95
C LYS A 32 11.55 -21.13 -8.23
N LEU A 33 12.12 -20.85 -9.40
CA LEU A 33 11.41 -20.88 -10.68
C LEU A 33 10.99 -22.31 -11.03
N ASN A 34 9.69 -22.50 -11.21
CA ASN A 34 9.11 -23.74 -11.68
C ASN A 34 8.98 -23.72 -13.21
N GLN A 35 10.04 -24.16 -13.89
CA GLN A 35 10.11 -24.15 -15.36
C GLN A 35 9.03 -25.02 -16.03
N ALA A 36 8.59 -26.11 -15.39
CA ALA A 36 7.56 -27.00 -15.94
C ALA A 36 6.18 -26.33 -16.04
N MET A 37 5.91 -25.41 -15.11
CA MET A 37 4.65 -24.68 -15.01
C MET A 37 4.71 -23.26 -15.59
N SER A 38 5.86 -22.85 -16.10
CA SER A 38 6.08 -21.54 -16.70
C SER A 38 5.88 -21.57 -18.22
N LEU A 39 5.52 -20.43 -18.79
CA LEU A 39 5.59 -20.16 -20.24
C LEU A 39 6.89 -19.38 -20.50
N PRO A 40 7.91 -20.01 -21.10
CA PRO A 40 9.17 -19.34 -21.40
C PRO A 40 8.95 -18.21 -22.41
N ASP A 41 9.96 -17.35 -22.54
CA ASP A 41 9.97 -16.33 -23.59
C ASP A 41 9.78 -16.97 -24.97
N LEU A 42 8.82 -16.45 -25.71
CA LEU A 42 8.35 -17.01 -26.96
C LEU A 42 9.09 -16.45 -28.18
N ILE A 43 10.00 -15.46 -28.06
CA ILE A 43 10.69 -14.81 -29.19
C ILE A 43 11.25 -15.79 -30.24
N SER A 44 11.80 -16.93 -29.80
CA SER A 44 12.40 -17.95 -30.69
C SER A 44 11.48 -19.16 -30.94
N SER A 45 10.29 -19.17 -30.35
CA SER A 45 9.36 -20.30 -30.41
C SER A 45 8.54 -20.28 -31.70
N THR A 46 8.50 -21.42 -32.40
CA THR A 46 7.69 -21.60 -33.62
C THR A 46 6.36 -22.32 -33.35
N LYS A 47 6.21 -22.91 -32.16
CA LYS A 47 5.01 -23.64 -31.71
C LYS A 47 4.75 -23.33 -30.24
N VAL A 48 3.48 -23.40 -29.86
CA VAL A 48 3.08 -23.30 -28.45
C VAL A 48 3.80 -24.38 -27.64
N PRO A 49 4.45 -24.04 -26.50
CA PRO A 49 5.14 -25.02 -25.67
C PRO A 49 4.23 -26.20 -25.28
N LYS A 50 4.79 -27.41 -25.23
CA LYS A 50 4.00 -28.64 -25.04
C LYS A 50 3.26 -28.70 -23.70
N SER A 51 3.73 -27.98 -22.68
CA SER A 51 3.08 -27.85 -21.36
C SER A 51 1.77 -27.07 -21.43
N TRP A 52 1.59 -26.23 -22.45
CA TRP A 52 0.44 -25.36 -22.60
C TRP A 52 -0.51 -25.84 -23.71
N THR A 53 -1.78 -25.47 -23.58
CA THR A 53 -2.82 -25.67 -24.59
C THR A 53 -3.43 -24.33 -24.94
N ALA A 54 -3.27 -23.91 -26.20
CA ALA A 54 -3.99 -22.78 -26.76
C ALA A 54 -5.33 -23.27 -27.32
N GLY A 55 -6.41 -22.56 -27.02
CA GLY A 55 -7.77 -22.85 -27.48
C GLY A 55 -8.33 -21.75 -28.37
N ASP A 56 -9.47 -22.06 -29.00
CA ASP A 56 -10.26 -21.14 -29.82
C ASP A 56 -9.47 -20.51 -30.98
N SER A 57 -9.47 -19.18 -31.06
CA SER A 57 -8.76 -18.43 -32.11
C SER A 57 -7.33 -18.10 -31.74
N SER A 58 -6.79 -18.64 -30.64
CA SER A 58 -5.47 -18.27 -30.15
C SER A 58 -4.37 -18.75 -31.09
N VAL A 59 -3.45 -17.87 -31.45
CA VAL A 59 -2.34 -18.16 -32.37
C VAL A 59 -1.00 -17.71 -31.79
N LEU A 60 0.08 -18.43 -32.12
CA LEU A 60 1.44 -18.00 -31.81
C LEU A 60 2.01 -17.28 -33.04
N GLU A 61 2.31 -16.00 -32.90
CA GLU A 61 2.91 -15.18 -33.95
C GLU A 61 4.03 -14.34 -33.38
N GLU A 62 5.16 -14.24 -34.10
CA GLU A 62 6.25 -13.30 -33.79
C GLU A 62 6.65 -13.25 -32.30
N GLY A 63 6.73 -14.42 -31.67
CA GLY A 63 7.17 -14.54 -30.29
C GLY A 63 6.17 -14.12 -29.21
N ARG A 64 4.87 -14.19 -29.49
CA ARG A 64 3.80 -13.99 -28.52
C ARG A 64 2.56 -14.79 -28.89
N ILE A 65 1.78 -15.19 -27.88
CA ILE A 65 0.48 -15.82 -28.09
C ILE A 65 -0.57 -14.72 -28.17
N ILE A 66 -1.21 -14.58 -29.32
CA ILE A 66 -2.32 -13.66 -29.56
C ILE A 66 -3.60 -14.43 -29.26
N LEU A 67 -4.35 -14.00 -28.24
CA LEU A 67 -5.61 -14.63 -27.84
C LEU A 67 -6.76 -14.18 -28.75
N THR A 68 -6.76 -12.92 -29.21
CA THR A 68 -7.84 -12.33 -30.01
C THR A 68 -7.33 -11.71 -31.31
N PRO A 69 -6.91 -12.51 -32.30
CA PRO A 69 -6.23 -12.02 -33.50
C PRO A 69 -7.14 -11.22 -34.46
N GLN A 70 -8.45 -11.41 -34.38
CA GLN A 70 -9.42 -10.75 -35.27
C GLN A 70 -10.61 -10.21 -34.48
N ARG A 71 -11.41 -9.35 -35.10
CA ARG A 71 -12.65 -8.84 -34.50
C ARG A 71 -13.62 -9.98 -34.20
N GLY A 72 -14.26 -9.99 -33.04
CA GLY A 72 -15.26 -11.02 -32.70
C GLY A 72 -14.66 -12.32 -32.19
N THR A 73 -13.36 -12.34 -31.88
CA THR A 73 -12.67 -13.58 -31.52
C THR A 73 -12.52 -13.74 -30.02
N LYS A 74 -12.36 -15.00 -29.64
CA LYS A 74 -12.09 -15.43 -28.28
C LYS A 74 -10.86 -16.33 -28.29
N GLY A 75 -10.13 -16.30 -27.19
CA GLY A 75 -8.90 -17.06 -27.02
C GLY A 75 -8.75 -17.56 -25.60
N SER A 76 -8.01 -18.66 -25.47
CA SER A 76 -7.69 -19.28 -24.20
C SER A 76 -6.29 -19.89 -24.26
N LEU A 77 -5.58 -19.83 -23.13
CA LEU A 77 -4.28 -20.44 -22.95
C LEU A 77 -4.23 -21.03 -21.54
N TRP A 78 -4.16 -22.36 -21.46
CA TRP A 78 -4.22 -23.10 -20.21
C TRP A 78 -3.02 -24.02 -20.05
N GLN A 79 -2.53 -24.14 -18.83
CA GLN A 79 -1.53 -25.14 -18.48
C GLN A 79 -2.17 -26.53 -18.46
N LYS A 80 -1.49 -27.53 -19.03
CA LYS A 80 -2.01 -28.91 -19.11
C LYS A 80 -1.97 -29.64 -17.78
N GLU A 81 -0.88 -29.44 -17.04
CA GLU A 81 -0.69 -30.02 -15.73
C GLU A 81 -1.30 -29.13 -14.65
N ASN A 82 -1.82 -29.72 -13.59
CA ASN A 82 -2.33 -28.96 -12.46
C ASN A 82 -1.17 -28.55 -11.53
N TYR A 83 -1.23 -27.33 -11.01
CA TYR A 83 -0.33 -26.86 -9.97
C TYR A 83 -0.76 -27.39 -8.61
N LYS A 84 0.14 -28.08 -7.90
CA LYS A 84 -0.12 -28.52 -6.53
C LYS A 84 0.23 -27.40 -5.55
N LEU A 85 -0.79 -26.76 -4.97
CA LEU A 85 -0.62 -25.72 -3.97
C LEU A 85 -0.33 -26.33 -2.60
N GLU A 86 0.95 -26.39 -2.22
CA GLU A 86 1.40 -26.82 -0.89
C GLU A 86 1.75 -25.62 0.00
N ASP A 87 2.46 -24.63 -0.54
CA ASP A 87 3.00 -23.47 0.20
C ASP A 87 2.64 -22.14 -0.50
N SER A 88 3.49 -21.13 -0.32
CA SER A 88 3.43 -19.84 -1.00
C SER A 88 3.81 -19.96 -2.49
N PHE A 89 3.30 -19.07 -3.33
CA PHE A 89 3.67 -19.00 -4.75
C PHE A 89 3.73 -17.56 -5.27
N THR A 90 4.42 -17.39 -6.38
CA THR A 90 4.33 -16.17 -7.20
C THR A 90 4.05 -16.53 -8.65
N LEU A 91 3.06 -15.87 -9.24
CA LEU A 91 2.72 -15.96 -10.66
C LEU A 91 2.97 -14.60 -11.31
N GLU A 92 3.81 -14.59 -12.33
CA GLU A 92 4.04 -13.42 -13.17
C GLU A 92 3.48 -13.65 -14.56
N TRP A 93 2.69 -12.71 -15.05
CA TRP A 93 2.17 -12.68 -16.41
C TRP A 93 2.64 -11.40 -17.11
N THR A 94 3.22 -11.55 -18.29
CA THR A 94 3.57 -10.43 -19.17
C THR A 94 2.60 -10.40 -20.33
N PHE A 95 1.81 -9.33 -20.42
CA PHE A 95 0.72 -9.21 -21.39
C PHE A 95 0.59 -7.78 -21.92
N ARG A 96 -0.12 -7.62 -23.04
CA ARG A 96 -0.54 -6.30 -23.55
C ARG A 96 -1.86 -6.36 -24.31
N SER A 97 -2.43 -5.18 -24.55
CA SER A 97 -3.55 -4.96 -25.47
C SER A 97 -3.12 -3.93 -26.52
N VAL A 98 -3.38 -4.23 -27.79
CA VAL A 98 -3.02 -3.37 -28.94
C VAL A 98 -4.18 -3.25 -29.94
N ASN A 99 -4.08 -2.27 -30.84
CA ASN A 99 -4.99 -2.03 -31.99
C ASN A 99 -6.38 -1.48 -31.64
N TYR A 100 -6.64 -1.14 -30.37
CA TYR A 100 -7.90 -0.54 -29.96
C TYR A 100 -7.75 0.27 -28.68
N GLU A 101 -8.35 1.46 -28.67
CA GLU A 101 -8.53 2.32 -27.51
C GLU A 101 -10.00 2.73 -27.43
N GLY A 102 -10.61 2.61 -26.25
CA GLY A 102 -12.00 2.97 -26.03
C GLY A 102 -12.78 1.87 -25.33
N LYS A 103 -13.99 2.21 -24.88
CA LYS A 103 -14.85 1.31 -24.09
C LYS A 103 -15.25 0.08 -24.93
N SER A 104 -14.97 -1.11 -24.40
CA SER A 104 -15.24 -2.41 -25.02
C SER A 104 -15.98 -3.32 -24.05
N GLU A 105 -16.82 -4.24 -24.54
CA GLU A 105 -17.35 -5.34 -23.73
C GLU A 105 -16.38 -6.52 -23.61
N GLY A 106 -15.24 -6.44 -24.30
CA GLY A 106 -14.15 -7.38 -24.19
C GLY A 106 -13.37 -7.26 -22.89
N GLY A 107 -12.48 -8.20 -22.66
CA GLY A 107 -11.64 -8.24 -21.47
C GLY A 107 -10.70 -9.43 -21.46
N LEU A 108 -9.71 -9.35 -20.59
CA LEU A 108 -8.67 -10.36 -20.37
C LEU A 108 -8.77 -10.88 -18.94
N SER A 109 -8.90 -12.18 -18.77
CA SER A 109 -9.05 -12.83 -17.47
C SER A 109 -7.89 -13.79 -17.20
N PHE A 110 -7.22 -13.61 -16.08
CA PHE A 110 -6.23 -14.57 -15.55
C PHE A 110 -6.88 -15.41 -14.46
N TRP A 111 -6.59 -16.71 -14.48
CA TRP A 111 -7.31 -17.69 -13.68
C TRP A 111 -6.37 -18.49 -12.79
N PHE A 112 -6.79 -18.68 -11.53
CA PHE A 112 -6.18 -19.58 -10.57
C PHE A 112 -7.30 -20.36 -9.87
N LEU A 113 -7.61 -21.56 -10.37
CA LEU A 113 -8.87 -22.27 -10.06
C LEU A 113 -8.62 -23.65 -9.47
N SER A 114 -9.36 -24.02 -8.44
CA SER A 114 -9.31 -25.36 -7.84
C SER A 114 -9.77 -26.42 -8.83
N SER A 115 -8.91 -27.38 -9.18
CA SER A 115 -9.21 -28.49 -10.10
C SER A 115 -10.29 -29.45 -9.60
N ASN A 116 -10.48 -29.51 -8.28
CA ASN A 116 -11.44 -30.41 -7.61
C ASN A 116 -12.85 -29.82 -7.54
N SER A 117 -13.06 -28.66 -8.13
CA SER A 117 -14.31 -27.94 -8.10
C SER A 117 -15.38 -28.61 -8.97
N ARG A 118 -16.65 -28.39 -8.62
CA ARG A 118 -17.81 -28.84 -9.42
C ARG A 118 -18.06 -27.96 -10.64
N SER A 119 -17.20 -26.98 -10.89
CA SER A 119 -17.34 -26.07 -12.04
C SER A 119 -16.96 -26.76 -13.34
N ASP A 120 -17.74 -26.48 -14.38
CA ASP A 120 -17.43 -26.95 -15.72
C ASP A 120 -16.34 -26.04 -16.32
N PHE A 121 -15.11 -26.53 -16.39
CA PHE A 121 -14.00 -25.80 -17.01
C PHE A 121 -14.12 -25.63 -18.52
N LYS A 122 -15.10 -26.29 -19.16
CA LYS A 122 -15.44 -26.06 -20.57
C LYS A 122 -16.46 -24.95 -20.75
N ASP A 123 -16.95 -24.37 -19.67
CA ASP A 123 -17.77 -23.16 -19.73
C ASP A 123 -16.90 -22.00 -20.24
N GLU A 124 -17.32 -21.38 -21.33
CA GLU A 124 -16.67 -20.25 -22.01
C GLU A 124 -17.56 -19.00 -22.00
N THR A 125 -18.61 -18.99 -21.17
CA THR A 125 -19.64 -17.94 -21.16
C THR A 125 -19.16 -16.62 -20.56
N PHE A 126 -18.05 -16.61 -19.82
CA PHE A 126 -17.56 -15.42 -19.11
C PHE A 126 -16.11 -15.10 -19.49
N TYR A 127 -15.92 -14.14 -20.41
CA TYR A 127 -14.61 -13.77 -20.97
C TYR A 127 -13.83 -14.98 -21.53
N ASN A 128 -14.54 -15.87 -22.21
CA ASN A 128 -14.02 -17.14 -22.72
C ASN A 128 -13.46 -18.10 -21.65
N GLY A 129 -13.91 -17.93 -20.41
CA GLY A 129 -13.66 -18.84 -19.30
C GLY A 129 -14.95 -19.13 -18.52
N PRO A 130 -14.82 -19.88 -17.42
CA PRO A 130 -15.98 -20.37 -16.69
C PRO A 130 -16.68 -19.26 -15.92
N SER A 131 -18.01 -19.15 -16.05
CA SER A 131 -18.83 -18.23 -15.27
C SER A 131 -18.95 -18.67 -13.82
N LYS A 132 -19.03 -19.98 -13.61
CA LYS A 132 -19.07 -20.62 -12.31
C LYS A 132 -17.72 -21.27 -12.07
N PHE A 133 -16.99 -20.82 -11.07
CA PHE A 133 -15.62 -21.28 -10.80
C PHE A 133 -15.35 -21.29 -9.30
N ASP A 134 -14.34 -22.05 -8.86
CA ASP A 134 -13.85 -22.07 -7.48
C ASP A 134 -12.39 -21.62 -7.48
N GLY A 135 -12.10 -20.46 -6.91
CA GLY A 135 -10.79 -19.84 -6.90
C GLY A 135 -10.84 -18.36 -7.26
N LEU A 136 -9.79 -17.90 -7.94
CA LEU A 136 -9.55 -16.49 -8.24
C LEU A 136 -9.54 -16.23 -9.74
N GLN A 137 -10.23 -15.16 -10.13
CA GLN A 137 -10.12 -14.53 -11.43
C GLN A 137 -9.57 -13.11 -11.26
N LEU A 138 -8.62 -12.74 -12.10
CA LEU A 138 -8.15 -11.37 -12.24
C LEU A 138 -8.59 -10.85 -13.61
N LEU A 139 -9.51 -9.89 -13.61
CA LEU A 139 -10.12 -9.33 -14.82
C LEU A 139 -9.50 -7.96 -15.13
N VAL A 140 -8.99 -7.82 -16.35
CA VAL A 140 -8.60 -6.55 -16.98
C VAL A 140 -9.65 -6.21 -18.02
N ASP A 141 -10.40 -5.14 -17.77
CA ASP A 141 -11.42 -4.65 -18.70
C ASP A 141 -11.63 -3.14 -18.50
N ASN A 142 -12.45 -2.54 -19.36
CA ASN A 142 -12.83 -1.13 -19.25
C ASN A 142 -14.35 -0.88 -19.37
N ASN A 143 -15.16 -1.94 -19.31
CA ASN A 143 -16.61 -1.80 -19.47
C ASN A 143 -17.28 -1.30 -18.18
N GLY A 144 -16.62 -1.51 -17.04
CA GLY A 144 -17.12 -1.13 -15.72
C GLY A 144 -17.26 0.38 -15.49
N PRO A 145 -17.81 0.78 -14.33
CA PRO A 145 -18.07 2.19 -13.98
C PRO A 145 -16.79 3.02 -13.81
N LEU A 146 -15.65 2.36 -13.60
CA LEU A 146 -14.36 2.97 -13.31
C LEU A 146 -13.43 2.97 -14.53
N SER A 147 -13.98 2.75 -15.73
CA SER A 147 -13.22 2.59 -16.98
C SER A 147 -12.17 1.48 -16.84
N SER A 148 -10.96 1.66 -17.36
CA SER A 148 -9.88 0.69 -17.37
C SER A 148 -9.43 0.29 -15.96
N THR A 149 -9.78 -0.92 -15.57
CA THR A 149 -9.51 -1.45 -14.23
C THR A 149 -8.93 -2.86 -14.27
N MET A 150 -8.18 -3.17 -13.22
CA MET A 150 -7.79 -4.52 -12.85
C MET A 150 -8.59 -4.91 -11.61
N ARG A 151 -9.33 -6.01 -11.67
CA ARG A 151 -10.26 -6.45 -10.61
C ARG A 151 -10.03 -7.89 -10.22
N ALA A 152 -10.09 -8.18 -8.93
CA ALA A 152 -10.06 -9.54 -8.42
C ALA A 152 -11.47 -10.02 -8.08
N GLN A 153 -11.87 -11.15 -8.66
CA GLN A 153 -13.11 -11.86 -8.35
C GLN A 153 -12.76 -13.17 -7.65
N LEU A 154 -13.50 -13.48 -6.59
CA LEU A 154 -13.45 -14.77 -5.93
C LEU A 154 -14.81 -15.45 -6.05
N ASN A 155 -14.76 -16.76 -6.25
CA ASN A 155 -15.93 -17.60 -6.27
C ASN A 155 -15.57 -18.96 -5.64
N ASP A 156 -16.56 -19.64 -5.09
CA ASP A 156 -16.44 -20.95 -4.44
C ASP A 156 -17.13 -22.07 -5.25
N GLY A 157 -17.51 -21.77 -6.50
CA GLY A 157 -18.29 -22.65 -7.35
C GLY A 157 -19.77 -22.68 -6.97
N GLY A 158 -20.28 -21.68 -6.25
CA GLY A 158 -21.69 -21.52 -5.91
C GLY A 158 -22.48 -20.86 -7.05
N GLU A 159 -22.40 -19.54 -7.14
CA GLU A 159 -23.15 -18.71 -8.09
C GLU A 159 -22.32 -18.31 -9.31
N PRO A 160 -22.92 -18.25 -10.52
CA PRO A 160 -22.22 -17.81 -11.71
C PRO A 160 -22.00 -16.28 -11.71
N PHE A 161 -20.84 -15.87 -12.19
CA PHE A 161 -20.57 -14.48 -12.55
C PHE A 161 -21.15 -14.15 -13.93
N THR A 162 -21.60 -12.91 -14.07
CA THR A 162 -22.06 -12.33 -15.33
C THR A 162 -21.38 -10.98 -15.55
N LYS A 163 -21.38 -10.49 -16.79
CA LYS A 163 -20.84 -9.17 -17.10
C LYS A 163 -21.53 -8.03 -16.36
N GLN A 164 -22.73 -8.26 -15.82
CA GLN A 164 -23.48 -7.27 -15.05
C GLN A 164 -23.07 -7.26 -13.57
N ASN A 165 -22.90 -8.43 -12.95
CA ASN A 165 -22.65 -8.52 -11.51
C ASN A 165 -21.16 -8.45 -11.11
N VAL A 166 -20.25 -8.61 -12.09
CA VAL A 166 -18.81 -8.68 -11.83
C VAL A 166 -18.25 -7.42 -11.16
N TYR A 167 -18.78 -6.24 -11.49
CA TYR A 167 -18.27 -4.97 -10.97
C TYR A 167 -18.65 -4.74 -9.51
N ASP A 168 -19.80 -5.25 -9.07
CA ASP A 168 -20.33 -5.07 -7.71
C ASP A 168 -19.77 -6.12 -6.74
N ARG A 169 -19.39 -7.30 -7.26
CA ARG A 169 -18.88 -8.44 -6.45
C ARG A 169 -17.35 -8.51 -6.39
N SER A 170 -16.65 -7.49 -6.90
CA SER A 170 -15.19 -7.43 -6.89
C SER A 170 -14.62 -7.37 -5.48
N LEU A 171 -13.71 -8.29 -5.13
CA LEU A 171 -13.01 -8.31 -3.84
C LEU A 171 -12.15 -7.06 -3.66
N ALA A 172 -11.41 -6.72 -4.71
CA ALA A 172 -10.48 -5.61 -4.75
C ALA A 172 -10.28 -5.16 -6.20
N SER A 173 -9.89 -3.91 -6.40
CA SER A 173 -9.61 -3.38 -7.73
C SER A 173 -8.59 -2.26 -7.70
N CYS A 174 -7.97 -1.97 -8.84
CA CYS A 174 -7.21 -0.73 -9.05
C CYS A 174 -7.42 -0.21 -10.48
N LEU A 175 -7.14 1.07 -10.68
CA LEU A 175 -7.12 1.68 -12.00
C LEU A 175 -5.87 1.21 -12.76
N MET A 176 -6.05 0.76 -13.99
CA MET A 176 -4.95 0.28 -14.84
C MET A 176 -5.24 0.65 -16.30
N GLY A 177 -4.45 1.56 -16.87
CA GLY A 177 -4.41 1.77 -18.32
C GLY A 177 -3.66 0.61 -18.99
N TYR A 178 -4.32 -0.08 -19.92
CA TYR A 178 -3.75 -1.25 -20.59
C TYR A 178 -3.92 -1.24 -22.12
N GLN A 179 -4.88 -0.46 -22.63
CA GLN A 179 -5.24 -0.41 -24.05
C GLN A 179 -4.19 0.34 -24.89
N ASP A 180 -4.12 -0.05 -26.17
CA ASP A 180 -3.23 0.49 -27.21
C ASP A 180 -1.78 0.75 -26.76
N SER A 181 -1.21 -0.18 -25.99
CA SER A 181 0.16 -0.07 -25.51
C SER A 181 1.05 -1.15 -26.12
N SER A 182 2.04 -0.70 -26.90
CA SER A 182 3.09 -1.59 -27.42
C SER A 182 3.98 -2.16 -26.31
N VAL A 183 4.06 -1.47 -25.16
CA VAL A 183 4.86 -1.88 -24.01
C VAL A 183 4.04 -2.84 -23.15
N PRO A 184 4.50 -4.09 -22.96
CA PRO A 184 3.78 -5.03 -22.13
C PRO A 184 3.81 -4.65 -20.65
N SER A 185 2.72 -4.98 -19.96
CA SER A 185 2.62 -4.87 -18.52
C SER A 185 2.92 -6.21 -17.86
N THR A 186 3.53 -6.15 -16.68
CA THR A 186 3.78 -7.32 -15.84
C THR A 186 2.82 -7.31 -14.67
N LEU A 187 1.99 -8.34 -14.61
CA LEU A 187 1.12 -8.67 -13.48
C LEU A 187 1.85 -9.69 -12.62
N ARG A 188 2.08 -9.36 -11.35
CA ARG A 188 2.63 -10.28 -10.35
C ARG A 188 1.61 -10.54 -9.25
N LEU A 189 1.16 -11.79 -9.17
CA LEU A 189 0.32 -12.28 -8.10
C LEU A 189 1.19 -13.08 -7.13
N THR A 190 1.34 -12.61 -5.90
CA THR A 190 2.04 -13.33 -4.84
C THR A 190 1.04 -13.75 -3.77
N TYR A 191 1.06 -15.02 -3.43
CA TYR A 191 0.34 -15.56 -2.28
C TYR A 191 1.36 -16.08 -1.26
N ASP A 192 1.40 -15.44 -0.10
CA ASP A 192 2.34 -15.78 0.97
C ASP A 192 1.63 -16.33 2.20
N ARG A 193 1.74 -17.65 2.40
CA ARG A 193 1.22 -18.33 3.59
C ARG A 193 1.98 -17.95 4.87
N SER A 194 3.27 -17.62 4.76
CA SER A 194 4.11 -17.26 5.92
C SER A 194 3.72 -15.89 6.50
N GLU A 195 3.24 -14.97 5.68
CA GLU A 195 2.74 -13.65 6.09
C GLU A 195 1.21 -13.62 6.33
N ASN A 196 0.69 -14.63 7.05
CA ASN A 196 -0.74 -14.71 7.40
C ASN A 196 -1.66 -14.68 6.16
N ASN A 197 -1.35 -15.54 5.18
CA ASN A 197 -2.10 -15.70 3.93
C ASN A 197 -2.23 -14.39 3.12
N LEU A 198 -1.15 -13.63 3.01
CA LEU A 198 -1.14 -12.39 2.25
C LEU A 198 -1.25 -12.68 0.75
N LEU A 199 -2.38 -12.30 0.15
CA LEU A 199 -2.56 -12.23 -1.28
C LEU A 199 -2.26 -10.80 -1.75
N LYS A 200 -1.28 -10.64 -2.62
CA LYS A 200 -0.86 -9.34 -3.15
C LYS A 200 -0.78 -9.39 -4.66
N LEU A 201 -1.33 -8.35 -5.29
CA LEU A 201 -1.24 -8.13 -6.72
C LEU A 201 -0.42 -6.87 -6.99
N GLN A 202 0.59 -6.99 -7.83
CA GLN A 202 1.38 -5.88 -8.35
C GLN A 202 1.23 -5.78 -9.88
N ILE A 203 1.15 -4.56 -10.39
CA ILE A 203 1.20 -4.24 -11.81
C ILE A 203 2.42 -3.35 -12.03
N ASN A 204 3.37 -3.79 -12.87
CA ASN A 204 4.62 -3.08 -13.12
C ASN A 204 5.34 -2.70 -11.81
N ASN A 205 5.44 -3.66 -10.89
CA ASN A 205 5.99 -3.52 -9.53
C ASN A 205 5.26 -2.55 -8.59
N LYS A 206 4.10 -2.01 -8.97
CA LYS A 206 3.24 -1.20 -8.09
C LYS A 206 2.11 -2.06 -7.53
N ILE A 207 1.91 -2.03 -6.23
CA ILE A 207 0.82 -2.74 -5.55
C ILE A 207 -0.51 -2.18 -6.05
N CYS A 208 -1.31 -3.05 -6.65
CA CYS A 208 -2.70 -2.82 -7.05
C CYS A 208 -3.63 -3.03 -5.86
N PHE A 209 -3.53 -4.18 -5.20
CA PHE A 209 -4.21 -4.45 -3.94
C PHE A 209 -3.45 -5.50 -3.14
N GLN A 210 -3.80 -5.59 -1.85
CA GLN A 210 -3.35 -6.66 -0.97
C GLN A 210 -4.45 -7.00 0.04
N THR A 211 -4.57 -8.27 0.41
CA THR A 211 -5.59 -8.75 1.34
C THR A 211 -5.12 -10.00 2.06
N ARG A 212 -5.62 -10.21 3.28
CA ARG A 212 -5.44 -11.44 4.09
C ARG A 212 -6.72 -12.22 4.28
N LYS A 213 -7.80 -11.79 3.60
CA LYS A 213 -9.13 -12.40 3.71
C LYS A 213 -9.26 -13.66 2.84
N VAL A 214 -8.33 -13.89 1.93
CA VAL A 214 -8.37 -14.98 0.96
C VAL A 214 -7.53 -16.14 1.45
N GLN A 215 -8.15 -17.31 1.54
CA GLN A 215 -7.47 -18.54 1.95
C GLN A 215 -7.73 -19.60 0.89
N PHE A 216 -6.68 -19.95 0.15
CA PHE A 216 -6.75 -21.02 -0.84
C PHE A 216 -6.51 -22.37 -0.14
N PRO A 217 -7.47 -23.32 -0.20
CA PRO A 217 -7.25 -24.65 0.33
C PRO A 217 -6.06 -25.33 -0.35
N ALA A 218 -5.36 -26.23 0.36
CA ALA A 218 -4.35 -27.05 -0.29
C ALA A 218 -5.01 -27.99 -1.31
N GLY A 219 -4.39 -28.14 -2.49
CA GLY A 219 -5.00 -28.92 -3.56
C GLY A 219 -4.35 -28.70 -4.92
N GLU A 220 -4.99 -29.23 -5.94
CA GLU A 220 -4.59 -29.04 -7.33
C GLU A 220 -5.32 -27.83 -7.93
N TYR A 221 -4.58 -27.00 -8.65
CA TYR A 221 -5.06 -25.76 -9.25
C TYR A 221 -4.75 -25.70 -10.73
N ARG A 222 -5.71 -25.23 -11.52
CA ARG A 222 -5.53 -24.87 -12.92
C ARG A 222 -5.13 -23.41 -13.04
N ILE A 223 -4.17 -23.19 -13.92
CA ILE A 223 -3.67 -21.86 -14.24
C ILE A 223 -3.87 -21.62 -15.72
N GLY A 224 -4.41 -20.46 -16.05
CA GLY A 224 -4.60 -20.08 -17.44
C GLY A 224 -5.04 -18.64 -17.59
N VAL A 225 -5.22 -18.25 -18.84
CA VAL A 225 -5.64 -16.93 -19.24
C VAL A 225 -6.60 -17.04 -20.42
N THR A 226 -7.65 -16.23 -20.41
CA THR A 226 -8.67 -16.22 -21.47
C THR A 226 -9.00 -14.78 -21.82
N ALA A 227 -9.42 -14.56 -23.07
CA ALA A 227 -9.79 -13.24 -23.54
C ALA A 227 -10.92 -13.31 -24.57
N GLU A 228 -11.67 -12.22 -24.66
CA GLU A 228 -12.57 -11.94 -25.77
C GLU A 228 -12.52 -10.45 -26.10
N ASN A 229 -12.59 -10.09 -27.38
CA ASN A 229 -12.59 -8.68 -27.81
C ASN A 229 -13.97 -8.17 -28.23
N ALA A 230 -15.02 -8.98 -28.07
CA ALA A 230 -16.36 -8.67 -28.55
C ALA A 230 -16.29 -8.16 -30.01
N ASN A 231 -16.95 -7.05 -30.37
CA ASN A 231 -16.93 -6.54 -31.74
C ASN A 231 -15.81 -5.52 -32.03
N THR A 232 -14.73 -5.48 -31.25
CA THR A 232 -13.60 -4.55 -31.45
C THR A 232 -12.40 -5.25 -32.11
N PRO A 233 -11.48 -4.50 -32.75
CA PRO A 233 -10.22 -5.06 -33.26
C PRO A 233 -9.14 -5.23 -32.18
N GLU A 234 -9.52 -5.17 -30.88
CA GLU A 234 -8.57 -5.26 -29.77
C GLU A 234 -7.88 -6.63 -29.76
N SER A 235 -6.54 -6.61 -29.69
CA SER A 235 -5.70 -7.80 -29.67
C SER A 235 -5.05 -7.96 -28.31
N PHE A 236 -5.49 -8.97 -27.55
CA PHE A 236 -4.88 -9.35 -26.29
C PHE A 236 -3.75 -10.35 -26.54
N GLU A 237 -2.56 -10.04 -26.03
CA GLU A 237 -1.36 -10.80 -26.30
C GLU A 237 -0.65 -11.19 -25.00
N ILE A 238 -0.15 -12.43 -24.95
CA ILE A 238 0.61 -13.01 -23.85
C ILE A 238 2.03 -13.29 -24.34
N LEU A 239 3.01 -12.76 -23.63
CA LEU A 239 4.42 -12.84 -24.01
C LEU A 239 5.16 -13.87 -23.15
N LYS A 240 4.86 -13.89 -21.84
CA LYS A 240 5.59 -14.70 -20.85
C LYS A 240 4.72 -15.00 -19.63
N MET A 241 4.95 -16.15 -19.01
CA MET A 241 4.39 -16.50 -17.70
C MET A 241 5.46 -17.20 -16.87
N GLU A 242 5.71 -16.76 -15.65
CA GLU A 242 6.65 -17.40 -14.74
C GLU A 242 5.96 -17.78 -13.43
N LEU A 243 6.13 -19.04 -13.02
CA LEU A 243 5.65 -19.55 -11.74
C LEU A 243 6.84 -19.79 -10.83
N TYR A 244 6.80 -19.23 -9.62
CA TYR A 244 7.79 -19.46 -8.58
C TYR A 244 7.16 -20.17 -7.38
N ASN A 245 7.86 -21.17 -6.84
CA ASN A 245 7.51 -21.86 -5.61
C ASN A 245 7.94 -21.01 -4.40
N GLY A 246 7.24 -19.89 -4.19
CA GLY A 246 7.43 -18.97 -3.07
C GLY A 246 7.36 -17.50 -3.48
N PRO A 247 7.39 -16.58 -2.50
CA PRO A 247 7.61 -15.17 -2.76
C PRO A 247 9.03 -14.91 -3.26
N ILE A 248 9.16 -14.02 -4.24
CA ILE A 248 10.44 -13.57 -4.80
C ILE A 248 10.85 -12.23 -4.18
N GLU A 249 12.10 -11.80 -4.34
CA GLU A 249 12.59 -10.53 -3.78
C GLU A 249 11.72 -9.35 -4.21
N ASP A 250 11.35 -9.30 -5.50
CA ASP A 250 10.54 -8.22 -6.04
C ASP A 250 9.08 -8.22 -5.50
N SER A 251 8.62 -9.35 -4.95
CA SER A 251 7.32 -9.40 -4.28
C SER A 251 7.32 -8.49 -3.06
N TYR A 252 8.45 -8.30 -2.37
CA TYR A 252 8.53 -7.50 -1.15
C TYR A 252 8.61 -6.00 -1.39
N ILE A 253 8.71 -5.55 -2.65
CA ILE A 253 8.80 -4.12 -2.99
C ILE A 253 7.53 -3.40 -2.52
N PRO A 254 7.62 -2.49 -1.54
CA PRO A 254 6.48 -1.68 -1.11
C PRO A 254 6.17 -0.59 -2.15
N ASN A 255 4.92 -0.14 -2.18
CA ASN A 255 4.57 1.03 -2.98
C ASN A 255 5.29 2.27 -2.44
N VAL A 256 6.20 2.86 -3.23
CA VAL A 256 6.73 4.21 -2.96
C VAL A 256 5.62 5.26 -3.13
N ASN A 257 4.65 4.98 -4.00
CA ASN A 257 3.43 5.77 -4.19
C ASN A 257 2.26 4.78 -4.34
N GLU A 258 1.22 4.93 -3.52
CA GLU A 258 0.01 4.11 -3.65
C GLU A 258 -0.68 4.38 -5.00
N MET A 259 -1.09 3.33 -5.71
CA MET A 259 -1.98 3.51 -6.86
C MET A 259 -3.31 4.06 -6.36
N GLY A 260 -3.87 5.03 -7.09
CA GLY A 260 -5.18 5.60 -6.76
C GLY A 260 -6.24 4.50 -6.73
N GLN A 261 -6.70 4.16 -5.53
CA GLN A 261 -7.84 3.27 -5.35
C GLN A 261 -9.08 3.99 -5.89
N PRO A 262 -9.88 3.36 -6.75
CA PRO A 262 -11.07 4.00 -7.28
C PRO A 262 -12.07 4.28 -6.16
N ARG A 263 -12.58 5.52 -6.10
CA ARG A 263 -13.60 5.95 -5.15
C ARG A 263 -14.88 6.28 -5.90
N VAL A 264 -16.01 5.77 -5.43
CA VAL A 264 -17.31 6.09 -6.01
C VAL A 264 -17.86 7.34 -5.30
N LEU A 265 -18.16 8.37 -6.08
CA LEU A 265 -18.80 9.59 -5.59
C LEU A 265 -20.29 9.54 -5.94
N THR A 266 -21.16 9.63 -4.94
CA THR A 266 -22.59 9.83 -5.15
C THR A 266 -22.85 11.32 -5.32
N LYS A 267 -23.38 11.73 -6.48
CA LYS A 267 -23.83 13.09 -6.72
C LYS A 267 -25.25 13.24 -6.17
N VAL A 268 -25.41 13.94 -5.05
CA VAL A 268 -26.70 14.32 -4.49
C VAL A 268 -27.07 15.69 -5.03
N ILE A 269 -28.16 15.77 -5.76
CA ILE A 269 -28.72 17.04 -6.25
C ILE A 269 -29.90 17.40 -5.36
N ASP A 270 -29.78 18.52 -4.66
CA ASP A 270 -30.89 19.08 -3.90
C ASP A 270 -32.00 19.53 -4.88
N LYS A 271 -33.20 18.96 -4.73
CA LYS A 271 -34.33 19.21 -5.63
C LYS A 271 -34.85 20.65 -5.56
N GLU A 272 -34.60 21.36 -4.45
CA GLU A 272 -35.12 22.71 -4.23
C GLU A 272 -34.11 23.80 -4.63
N THR A 273 -32.81 23.54 -4.42
CA THR A 273 -31.75 24.53 -4.65
C THR A 273 -30.91 24.25 -5.89
N GLY A 274 -31.02 23.04 -6.48
CA GLY A 274 -30.18 22.58 -7.58
C GLY A 274 -28.71 22.41 -7.20
N GLN A 275 -28.35 22.55 -5.91
CA GLN A 275 -26.98 22.44 -5.46
C GLN A 275 -26.51 20.99 -5.49
N GLU A 276 -25.35 20.80 -6.11
CA GLU A 276 -24.71 19.50 -6.25
C GLU A 276 -23.76 19.28 -5.07
N ARG A 277 -23.97 18.19 -4.31
CA ARG A 277 -23.02 17.71 -3.31
C ARG A 277 -22.47 16.36 -3.74
N LEU A 278 -21.15 16.27 -3.77
CA LEU A 278 -20.43 15.02 -4.03
C LEU A 278 -20.15 14.35 -2.68
N LEU A 279 -20.74 13.18 -2.46
CA LEU A 279 -20.50 12.35 -1.29
C LEU A 279 -19.63 11.15 -1.66
N GLU A 280 -18.45 11.01 -1.05
CA GLU A 280 -17.68 9.77 -1.11
C GLU A 280 -18.46 8.67 -0.38
N LYS A 281 -18.80 7.58 -1.07
CA LYS A 281 -19.36 6.36 -0.46
C LYS A 281 -18.45 5.18 -0.76
N GLU A 282 -18.12 4.37 0.25
CA GLU A 282 -17.48 3.07 0.05
C GLU A 282 -18.54 2.02 -0.33
N ALA A 283 -18.14 0.90 -0.96
CA ALA A 283 -19.07 -0.13 -1.46
C ALA A 283 -19.99 -0.73 -0.36
N TYR A 284 -19.63 -0.58 0.92
CA TYR A 284 -20.41 -1.03 2.08
C TYR A 284 -21.44 0.02 2.59
N ASP A 285 -21.44 1.25 2.06
CA ASP A 285 -22.36 2.33 2.45
C ASP A 285 -23.68 2.34 1.65
N ILE A 286 -23.87 1.37 0.75
CA ILE A 286 -25.06 1.25 -0.11
C ILE A 286 -26.21 0.56 0.65
N GLU A 287 -25.92 -0.28 1.65
CA GLU A 287 -26.94 -1.09 2.32
C GLU A 287 -27.65 -0.43 3.52
N ASN A 288 -27.22 0.74 4.00
CA ASN A 288 -27.86 1.36 5.17
C ASN A 288 -28.03 2.88 5.05
N ASP A 289 -29.26 3.30 4.72
CA ASP A 289 -29.75 4.68 4.81
C ASP A 289 -30.02 5.15 6.26
N LYS A 290 -29.59 4.37 7.25
CA LYS A 290 -29.66 4.71 8.67
C LYS A 290 -28.24 4.69 9.21
N ILE A 291 -27.84 5.77 9.88
CA ILE A 291 -26.58 5.89 10.62
C ILE A 291 -26.40 4.62 11.45
N SER A 292 -25.55 3.73 10.97
CA SER A 292 -25.26 2.44 11.60
C SER A 292 -24.38 2.70 12.81
N ASN A 293 -24.51 1.89 13.87
CA ASN A 293 -23.60 1.91 15.01
C ASN A 293 -22.13 1.85 14.56
N TYR A 294 -21.84 1.23 13.41
CA TYR A 294 -20.52 1.20 12.79
C TYR A 294 -20.00 2.59 12.38
N GLU A 295 -20.85 3.49 11.89
CA GLU A 295 -20.46 4.87 11.55
C GLU A 295 -20.20 5.70 12.81
N LEU A 296 -20.97 5.44 13.88
CA LEU A 296 -20.70 5.94 15.23
C LEU A 296 -19.36 5.43 15.75
N TYR A 297 -19.05 4.14 15.59
CA TYR A 297 -17.76 3.57 15.95
C TYR A 297 -16.61 4.16 15.13
N LYS A 298 -16.72 4.30 13.80
CA LYS A 298 -15.67 4.92 12.95
C LYS A 298 -15.44 6.40 13.31
N LYS A 299 -16.48 7.13 13.68
CA LYS A 299 -16.37 8.50 14.20
C LYS A 299 -15.75 8.52 15.59
N LEU A 300 -16.10 7.56 16.45
CA LEU A 300 -15.50 7.39 17.77
C LEU A 300 -14.01 7.06 17.64
N ASP A 301 -13.62 6.13 16.78
CA ASP A 301 -12.24 5.71 16.50
C ASP A 301 -11.41 6.85 15.89
N ARG A 302 -12.03 7.72 15.08
CA ARG A 302 -11.38 8.92 14.52
C ARG A 302 -11.24 10.03 15.56
N VAL A 303 -12.14 10.11 16.53
CA VAL A 303 -12.03 11.00 17.69
C VAL A 303 -11.00 10.44 18.67
N GLU A 304 -11.01 9.14 18.93
CA GLU A 304 -10.08 8.43 19.79
C GLU A 304 -8.67 8.45 19.21
N GLY A 305 -8.50 8.23 17.90
CA GLY A 305 -7.24 8.40 17.19
C GLY A 305 -6.73 9.85 17.21
N LYS A 306 -7.62 10.85 17.18
CA LYS A 306 -7.25 12.27 17.36
C LYS A 306 -6.91 12.62 18.82
N ILE A 307 -7.52 11.95 19.80
CA ILE A 307 -7.21 12.09 21.22
C ILE A 307 -5.88 11.40 21.55
N LEU A 308 -5.66 10.20 21.00
CA LEU A 308 -4.42 9.42 21.12
C LEU A 308 -3.25 10.12 20.44
N ALA A 309 -3.47 10.76 19.28
CA ALA A 309 -2.42 11.53 18.59
C ALA A 309 -2.04 12.83 19.32
N ASN A 310 -2.86 13.34 20.23
CA ASN A 310 -2.65 14.66 20.82
C ASN A 310 -2.11 14.66 22.25
N ASP A 311 -2.03 13.54 22.99
CA ASP A 311 -1.47 13.65 24.36
C ASP A 311 -1.00 12.37 25.10
N ILE A 312 -0.52 11.32 24.41
CA ILE A 312 0.02 10.13 25.13
C ILE A 312 1.27 10.48 25.98
N ASN A 313 2.10 11.42 25.53
CA ASN A 313 3.30 11.82 26.28
C ASN A 313 2.97 12.66 27.54
N ALA A 314 1.96 13.54 27.49
CA ALA A 314 1.55 14.29 28.68
C ALA A 314 0.81 13.40 29.68
N LEU A 315 -0.01 12.46 29.20
CA LEU A 315 -0.70 11.49 30.07
C LEU A 315 0.31 10.54 30.74
N GLY A 316 1.32 10.06 29.99
CA GLY A 316 2.40 9.25 30.54
C GLY A 316 3.21 9.99 31.62
N ALA A 317 3.49 11.28 31.41
CA ALA A 317 4.16 12.11 32.41
C ALA A 317 3.30 12.29 33.68
N GLN A 318 1.98 12.50 33.54
CA GLN A 318 1.08 12.62 34.68
C GLN A 318 0.90 11.31 35.45
N ILE A 319 0.86 10.16 34.77
CA ILE A 319 0.81 8.84 35.44
C ILE A 319 2.11 8.58 36.22
N THR A 320 3.26 8.92 35.64
CA THR A 320 4.56 8.78 36.31
C THR A 320 4.64 9.69 37.55
N GLN A 321 4.09 10.91 37.46
CA GLN A 321 4.02 11.85 38.57
C GLN A 321 3.07 11.36 39.67
N LEU A 322 1.91 10.80 39.30
CA LEU A 322 0.96 10.18 40.23
C LEU A 322 1.56 8.99 40.98
N GLN A 323 2.32 8.11 40.30
CA GLN A 323 3.04 7.02 40.96
C GLN A 323 4.04 7.54 41.98
N LYS A 324 4.81 8.59 41.62
CA LYS A 324 5.79 9.21 42.52
C LYS A 324 5.13 9.83 43.74
N THR A 325 3.98 10.49 43.57
CA THR A 325 3.21 11.06 44.69
C THR A 325 2.61 9.97 45.58
N GLN A 326 2.18 8.83 45.01
CA GLN A 326 1.73 7.68 45.79
C GLN A 326 2.86 7.05 46.62
N GLU A 327 4.07 6.94 46.07
CA GLU A 327 5.24 6.47 46.82
C GLU A 327 5.61 7.41 47.98
N GLU A 328 5.52 8.73 47.77
CA GLU A 328 5.74 9.72 48.83
C GLU A 328 4.66 9.66 49.91
N LEU A 329 3.39 9.49 49.54
CA LEU A 329 2.29 9.30 50.49
C LEU A 329 2.44 8.01 51.30
N LEU A 330 2.87 6.91 50.68
CA LEU A 330 3.15 5.66 51.39
C LEU A 330 4.31 5.81 52.38
N LYS A 331 5.36 6.57 52.03
CA LYS A 331 6.43 6.93 52.96
C LYS A 331 5.94 7.81 54.12
N TYR A 332 5.04 8.74 53.84
CA TYR A 332 4.48 9.60 54.88
C TYR A 332 3.57 8.82 55.83
N ILE A 333 2.71 7.94 55.29
CA ILE A 333 1.86 7.04 56.09
C ILE A 333 2.71 6.08 56.93
N SER A 334 3.81 5.55 56.39
CA SER A 334 4.69 4.67 57.16
C SER A 334 5.39 5.43 58.30
N GLN A 335 5.86 6.66 58.07
CA GLN A 335 6.42 7.53 59.11
C GLN A 335 5.39 7.92 60.18
N VAL A 336 4.16 8.24 59.78
CA VAL A 336 3.06 8.54 60.71
C VAL A 336 2.69 7.28 61.52
N SER A 337 2.67 6.10 60.91
CA SER A 337 2.42 4.83 61.63
C SER A 337 3.53 4.49 62.64
N GLN A 338 4.80 4.79 62.31
CA GLN A 338 5.92 4.64 63.23
C GLN A 338 5.84 5.65 64.38
N GLY A 339 5.40 6.89 64.13
CA GLY A 339 5.14 7.87 65.17
C GLY A 339 3.97 7.51 66.11
N THR A 340 2.98 6.78 65.61
CA THR A 340 1.81 6.35 66.39
C THR A 340 2.11 5.10 67.26
N SER A 341 3.20 4.38 66.96
CA SER A 341 3.60 3.15 67.67
C SER A 341 4.35 3.39 68.99
N VAL A 342 4.72 4.65 69.30
CA VAL A 342 5.47 5.00 70.53
C VAL A 342 4.55 5.53 71.65
N SER A 343 3.28 5.84 71.37
CA SER A 343 2.36 6.40 72.39
C SER A 343 1.32 5.39 72.88
N LYS A 344 1.81 4.29 73.47
CA LYS A 344 1.00 3.48 74.40
C LYS A 344 1.80 3.21 75.67
N GLY A 345 1.93 4.24 76.50
CA GLY A 345 2.54 4.09 77.81
C GLY A 345 2.61 5.39 78.62
N LYS A 346 1.62 5.57 79.50
CA LYS A 346 1.59 6.42 80.71
C LYS A 346 1.25 7.91 80.56
N SER A 347 -0.03 8.17 80.84
CA SER A 347 -0.57 9.13 81.82
C SER A 347 0.21 10.40 82.17
N GLY A 348 -0.48 11.52 81.99
CA GLY A 348 -0.46 12.66 82.91
C GLY A 348 0.49 13.79 82.53
N ASP A 349 -0.11 14.92 82.19
CA ASP A 349 0.47 16.27 82.14
C ASP A 349 1.19 16.68 80.83
N ALA A 350 0.41 17.21 79.87
CA ALA A 350 0.87 18.11 78.80
C ALA A 350 -0.34 18.59 77.96
N ILE A 351 -1.10 19.57 78.44
CA ILE A 351 -2.20 20.18 77.65
C ILE A 351 -1.71 21.38 76.80
N ASP A 352 -0.44 21.81 76.90
CA ASP A 352 0.01 23.06 76.25
C ASP A 352 1.01 22.89 75.08
N GLU A 353 1.36 21.67 74.67
CA GLU A 353 2.32 21.45 73.57
C GLU A 353 1.66 21.11 72.21
N ASP A 354 0.39 20.70 72.21
CA ASP A 354 -0.29 20.20 71.00
C ASP A 354 -0.80 21.30 70.06
N ARG A 355 -0.89 22.56 70.52
CA ARG A 355 -1.38 23.66 69.68
C ARG A 355 -0.41 24.06 68.55
N SER A 356 0.88 23.74 68.71
CA SER A 356 1.92 24.01 67.70
C SER A 356 1.90 23.00 66.54
N LYS A 357 1.46 21.75 66.76
CA LYS A 357 1.43 20.69 65.74
C LYS A 357 0.23 20.75 64.78
N TYR A 358 -0.85 21.46 65.15
CA TYR A 358 -2.00 21.69 64.25
C TYR A 358 -1.89 22.99 63.44
N GLY A 359 -0.88 23.84 63.70
CA GLY A 359 -0.62 25.06 62.91
C GLY A 359 -0.30 24.76 61.44
N ASP A 360 0.41 23.65 61.19
CA ASP A 360 0.70 23.17 59.84
C ASP A 360 -0.57 22.72 59.09
N PHE A 361 -1.56 22.19 59.80
CA PHE A 361 -2.83 21.77 59.22
C PHE A 361 -3.72 22.98 58.85
N ILE A 362 -3.71 24.03 59.68
CA ILE A 362 -4.44 25.27 59.40
C ILE A 362 -3.79 26.06 58.25
N SER A 363 -2.46 26.12 58.19
CA SER A 363 -1.74 26.78 57.08
C SER A 363 -1.85 26.02 55.75
N MET A 364 -2.10 24.71 55.78
CA MET A 364 -2.36 23.89 54.59
C MET A 364 -3.72 24.23 53.97
N ASN A 365 -4.73 24.51 54.79
CA ASN A 365 -6.05 24.94 54.31
C ASN A 365 -5.98 26.30 53.62
N GLU A 366 -5.23 27.24 54.19
CA GLU A 366 -5.01 28.58 53.62
C GLU A 366 -4.20 28.51 52.30
N LYS A 367 -3.22 27.59 52.21
CA LYS A 367 -2.48 27.32 50.96
C LYS A 367 -3.35 26.67 49.90
N LEU A 368 -4.28 25.79 50.27
CA LEU A 368 -5.20 25.16 49.31
C LEU A 368 -6.14 26.20 48.69
N GLU A 369 -6.64 27.13 49.51
CA GLU A 369 -7.53 28.21 49.06
C GLU A 369 -6.79 29.17 48.11
N LYS A 370 -5.54 29.53 48.43
CA LYS A 370 -4.67 30.29 47.51
C LYS A 370 -4.40 29.56 46.19
N MET A 371 -4.19 28.24 46.23
CA MET A 371 -3.90 27.44 45.04
C MET A 371 -5.14 27.31 44.13
N LEU A 372 -6.34 27.20 44.72
CA LEU A 372 -7.60 27.23 43.97
C LEU A 372 -7.80 28.56 43.25
N ILE A 373 -7.53 29.68 43.93
CA ILE A 373 -7.61 31.03 43.35
C ILE A 373 -6.56 31.20 42.24
N GLU A 374 -5.34 30.68 42.42
CA GLU A 374 -4.30 30.69 41.37
C GLU A 374 -4.68 29.81 40.17
N GLN A 375 -5.30 28.64 40.38
CA GLN A 375 -5.80 27.80 39.29
C GLN A 375 -6.96 28.44 38.54
N GLU A 376 -7.87 29.13 39.24
CA GLU A 376 -8.93 29.91 38.61
C GLU A 376 -8.36 31.04 37.76
N ARG A 377 -7.37 31.77 38.28
CA ARG A 377 -6.64 32.80 37.53
C ARG A 377 -5.90 32.24 36.32
N ALA A 378 -5.27 31.08 36.46
CA ALA A 378 -4.58 30.40 35.36
C ALA A 378 -5.58 29.91 34.29
N ARG A 379 -6.77 29.44 34.70
CA ARG A 379 -7.87 29.09 33.79
C ARG A 379 -8.44 30.30 33.07
N GLU A 380 -8.59 31.43 33.74
CA GLU A 380 -9.03 32.68 33.12
C GLU A 380 -7.99 33.24 32.14
N ALA A 381 -6.70 33.18 32.50
CA ALA A 381 -5.60 33.53 31.59
C ALA A 381 -5.53 32.59 30.37
N ALA A 382 -5.77 31.28 30.56
CA ALA A 382 -5.85 30.31 29.46
C ALA A 382 -7.10 30.49 28.58
N LYS A 383 -8.22 30.96 29.14
CA LYS A 383 -9.42 31.37 28.39
C LYS A 383 -9.18 32.63 27.55
N LEU A 384 -8.37 33.57 28.04
CA LEU A 384 -7.94 34.74 27.27
C LEU A 384 -6.94 34.36 26.17
N ALA A 385 -6.06 33.39 26.41
CA ALA A 385 -5.10 32.89 25.43
C ALA A 385 -5.73 32.01 24.31
N THR A 386 -6.94 31.48 24.52
CA THR A 386 -7.66 30.68 23.51
C THR A 386 -8.34 31.51 22.42
N HIS A 387 -8.30 32.85 22.51
CA HIS A 387 -8.78 33.76 21.47
C HIS A 387 -7.69 34.26 20.50
N SER A 388 -6.42 33.88 20.69
CA SER A 388 -5.33 34.15 19.74
C SER A 388 -4.98 32.88 18.97
N GLY A 389 -5.48 32.78 17.74
CA GLY A 389 -5.14 31.71 16.79
C GLY A 389 -3.64 31.68 16.43
N PRO A 390 -3.19 30.65 15.70
CA PRO A 390 -1.78 30.35 15.50
C PRO A 390 -1.05 31.51 14.80
N HIS A 391 0.14 31.86 15.33
CA HIS A 391 1.01 32.94 14.86
C HIS A 391 1.25 32.87 13.34
N ILE A 392 0.52 33.71 12.59
CA ILE A 392 0.70 33.95 11.16
C ILE A 392 2.11 34.49 10.89
N ASP A 393 2.70 35.19 11.87
CA ASP A 393 4.02 35.81 11.77
C ASP A 393 5.17 34.79 11.70
N ASP A 394 5.05 33.63 12.34
CA ASP A 394 6.12 32.62 12.36
C ASP A 394 6.10 31.74 11.10
N ILE A 395 4.93 31.57 10.47
CA ILE A 395 4.79 30.91 9.17
C ILE A 395 5.23 31.87 8.06
N ALA A 396 4.83 33.15 8.11
CA ALA A 396 5.22 34.15 7.13
C ALA A 396 6.73 34.42 7.11
N SER A 397 7.39 34.45 8.28
CA SER A 397 8.84 34.64 8.36
C SER A 397 9.63 33.47 7.76
N LYS A 398 9.18 32.23 8.00
CA LYS A 398 9.79 31.02 7.44
C LYS A 398 9.54 30.87 5.94
N LEU A 399 8.37 31.28 5.46
CA LEU A 399 8.05 31.30 4.02
C LEU A 399 8.86 32.38 3.27
N ALA A 400 9.05 33.56 3.87
CA ALA A 400 9.81 34.65 3.29
C ALA A 400 11.30 34.30 3.09
N LEU A 401 11.88 33.52 4.01
CA LEU A 401 13.27 33.06 3.93
C LEU A 401 13.51 32.15 2.71
N TRP A 402 12.51 31.34 2.33
CA TRP A 402 12.59 30.44 1.18
C TRP A 402 12.22 31.11 -0.15
N LEU A 403 11.40 32.16 -0.14
CA LEU A 403 10.99 32.89 -1.34
C LEU A 403 12.07 33.83 -1.88
N LEU A 404 12.90 34.41 -1.03
CA LEU A 404 13.98 35.33 -1.41
C LEU A 404 14.98 34.76 -2.44
N PRO A 405 15.55 33.55 -2.27
CA PRO A 405 16.46 32.98 -3.27
C PRO A 405 15.76 32.66 -4.59
N LEU A 406 14.47 32.30 -4.55
CA LEU A 406 13.69 31.99 -5.76
C LEU A 406 13.42 33.25 -6.59
N ILE A 407 13.11 34.37 -5.92
CA ILE A 407 12.95 35.68 -6.57
C ILE A 407 14.27 36.15 -7.19
N PHE A 408 15.40 35.93 -6.50
CA PHE A 408 16.72 36.28 -7.03
C PHE A 408 17.06 35.49 -8.31
N ILE A 409 16.80 34.18 -8.33
CA ILE A 409 16.98 33.34 -9.53
C ILE A 409 16.09 33.83 -10.69
N MET A 410 14.83 34.18 -10.41
CA MET A 410 13.94 34.75 -11.43
C MET A 410 14.47 36.06 -12.02
N LEU A 411 15.01 36.96 -11.19
CA LEU A 411 15.55 38.24 -11.66
C LEU A 411 16.81 38.05 -12.52
N VAL A 412 17.69 37.10 -12.14
CA VAL A 412 18.87 36.75 -12.94
C VAL A 412 18.44 36.18 -14.30
N MET A 413 17.49 35.25 -14.32
CA MET A 413 16.96 34.68 -15.57
C MET A 413 16.35 35.75 -16.47
N ALA A 414 15.55 36.67 -15.91
CA ALA A 414 14.95 37.79 -16.64
C ALA A 414 16.01 38.75 -17.23
N TYR A 415 17.07 39.05 -16.46
CA TYR A 415 18.18 39.88 -16.92
C TYR A 415 18.90 39.24 -18.12
N TYR A 416 19.20 37.94 -18.05
CA TYR A 416 19.83 37.23 -19.16
C TYR A 416 18.91 37.13 -20.39
N THR A 417 17.61 36.92 -20.21
CA THR A 417 16.67 36.92 -21.35
C THR A 417 16.60 38.30 -22.02
N PHE A 418 16.62 39.37 -21.24
CA PHE A 418 16.62 40.74 -21.78
C PHE A 418 17.92 41.07 -22.51
N LYS A 419 19.07 40.68 -21.94
CA LYS A 419 20.39 40.87 -22.56
C LYS A 419 20.50 40.10 -23.88
N ILE A 420 20.08 38.83 -23.92
CA ILE A 420 20.06 38.02 -25.14
C ILE A 420 19.15 38.66 -26.20
N ARG A 421 17.97 39.17 -25.82
CA ARG A 421 17.11 39.92 -26.75
C ARG A 421 17.79 41.16 -27.32
N GLN A 422 18.51 41.93 -26.50
CA GLN A 422 19.25 43.10 -26.98
C GLN A 422 20.40 42.73 -27.93
N GLU A 423 21.14 41.66 -27.64
CA GLU A 423 22.21 41.17 -28.51
C GLU A 423 21.65 40.70 -29.85
N ILE A 424 20.52 39.97 -29.87
CA ILE A 424 19.83 39.56 -31.10
C ILE A 424 19.38 40.76 -31.94
N VAL A 425 18.86 41.83 -31.31
CA VAL A 425 18.44 43.05 -32.02
C VAL A 425 19.63 43.78 -32.62
N LYS A 426 20.78 43.85 -31.92
CA LYS A 426 22.00 44.48 -32.44
C LYS A 426 22.61 43.69 -33.59
N THR A 427 22.56 42.35 -33.57
CA THR A 427 23.06 41.50 -34.67
C THR A 427 22.18 41.52 -35.92
N LYS A 428 20.93 41.99 -35.84
CA LYS A 428 20.05 42.16 -37.02
C LYS A 428 20.21 43.52 -37.73
N LEU A 429 21.03 44.41 -37.19
CA LEU A 429 21.31 45.76 -37.71
C LEU A 429 22.70 45.90 -38.37
N LEU A 430 23.47 44.81 -38.39
CA LEU A 430 24.66 44.59 -39.22
C LEU A 430 24.28 43.62 -40.34
#